data_AF-A0A1S4CJ25-F1
#
_entry.id   AF-A0A1S4CJ25-F1
#
_cell.length_a   1.000
_cell.length_b   1.000
_cell.length_c   1.000
_cell.angle_alpha   90.00
_cell.angle_beta   90.00
_cell.angle_gamma   90.00
#
_symmetry.space_group_name_H-M   'P 1'
#
loop_
_entity.id
_entity.type
_entity.pdbx_description
1 polymer ?
#
loop_
_entity_poly.entity_id
_entity_poly.type
_entity_poly.pdbx_seq_one_letter_code
_entity_poly.pdbx_strand_id
1 'polypeptide(L)'
;MEHLNPEEGFRFRPTDSEGLTFLLRFIAGQEMYDAGFITTNVDVYGKQEPWEIYEHGVPCGDDEDNSSYRYFITKLKKKSNARYHPSVGNKGTWKQDNKGKPVHYKNMGNSSSVVNIGSKTSLCYKNKKFYPGDQKDGH
;
A
#
# COMPACT_ATOMS: atom_id res chain seq x y z
N MET A 1 11.01 -13.27 -15.58
CA MET A 1 9.56 -13.16 -15.31
C MET A 1 9.06 -12.13 -16.30
N GLU A 2 8.26 -12.54 -17.27
CA GLU A 2 7.74 -11.63 -18.28
C GLU A 2 6.74 -10.70 -17.61
N HIS A 3 6.95 -9.39 -17.71
CA HIS A 3 5.95 -8.41 -17.32
C HIS A 3 4.81 -8.51 -18.32
N LEU A 4 3.63 -8.92 -17.86
CA LEU A 4 2.43 -8.81 -18.66
C LEU A 4 2.20 -7.32 -18.88
N ASN A 5 2.38 -6.85 -20.11
CA ASN A 5 1.93 -5.52 -20.51
C ASN A 5 0.43 -5.62 -20.74
N PRO A 6 -0.41 -5.10 -19.83
CA PRO A 6 -1.85 -5.10 -20.06
C PRO A 6 -2.18 -4.29 -21.32
N GLU A 7 -3.23 -4.71 -22.04
CA GLU A 7 -3.73 -3.95 -23.19
C GLU A 7 -4.05 -2.49 -22.78
N GLU A 8 -3.95 -1.58 -23.75
CA GLU A 8 -4.20 -0.15 -23.53
C GLU A 8 -5.56 0.06 -22.83
N GLY A 9 -5.54 0.81 -21.71
CA GLY A 9 -6.72 1.08 -20.89
C GLY A 9 -6.97 0.12 -19.71
N PHE A 10 -6.35 -1.06 -19.69
CA PHE A 10 -6.41 -1.96 -18.53
C PHE A 10 -5.47 -1.48 -17.42
N ARG A 11 -5.99 -1.44 -16.17
CA ARG A 11 -5.23 -0.97 -15.00
C ARG A 11 -5.36 -1.95 -13.85
N PHE A 12 -4.25 -2.26 -13.19
CA PHE A 12 -4.26 -2.99 -11.94
C PHE A 12 -4.78 -2.07 -10.82
N ARG A 13 -6.08 -2.15 -10.55
CA ARG A 13 -6.77 -1.31 -9.56
C ARG A 13 -7.76 -2.14 -8.73
N PRO A 14 -7.27 -3.07 -7.90
CA PRO A 14 -8.13 -3.94 -7.13
C PRO A 14 -9.05 -3.16 -6.19
N THR A 15 -10.26 -3.69 -6.01
CA THR A 15 -11.16 -3.32 -4.92
C THR A 15 -10.52 -3.65 -3.57
N ASP A 16 -11.04 -3.06 -2.49
CA ASP A 16 -10.53 -3.34 -1.13
C ASP A 16 -10.56 -4.83 -0.77
N SER A 17 -11.58 -5.57 -1.24
CA SER A 17 -11.71 -7.01 -1.03
C SER A 17 -10.72 -7.82 -1.86
N GLU A 18 -10.45 -7.43 -3.11
CA GLU A 18 -9.44 -8.08 -3.95
C GLU A 18 -8.04 -7.84 -3.38
N GLY A 19 -7.74 -6.61 -2.96
CA GLY A 19 -6.50 -6.25 -2.27
C GLY A 19 -6.24 -7.13 -1.04
N LEU A 20 -7.25 -7.34 -0.19
CA LEU A 20 -7.12 -8.25 0.95
C LEU A 20 -7.02 -9.72 0.54
N THR A 21 -7.62 -10.12 -0.58
CA THR A 21 -7.49 -11.49 -1.09
C THR A 21 -6.04 -11.77 -1.51
N PHE A 22 -5.36 -10.82 -2.16
CA PHE A 22 -3.93 -10.93 -2.46
C PHE A 22 -3.09 -11.08 -1.18
N LEU A 23 -3.36 -10.25 -0.17
CA LEU A 23 -2.67 -10.34 1.12
C LEU A 23 -2.90 -11.70 1.80
N LEU A 24 -4.13 -12.23 1.78
CA LEU A 24 -4.44 -13.54 2.37
C LEU A 24 -3.70 -14.67 1.65
N ARG A 25 -3.66 -14.64 0.32
CA ARG A 25 -2.87 -15.61 -0.49
C ARG A 25 -1.39 -15.55 -0.15
N PHE A 26 -0.83 -14.33 -0.07
CA PHE A 26 0.56 -14.12 0.32
C PHE A 26 0.88 -14.73 1.70
N ILE A 27 0.03 -14.49 2.69
CA ILE A 27 0.20 -15.04 4.05
C ILE A 27 0.08 -16.57 4.04
N ALA A 28 -0.81 -17.13 3.22
CA ALA A 28 -0.99 -18.57 3.07
C ALA A 28 0.12 -19.25 2.24
N GLY A 29 1.11 -18.50 1.73
CA GLY A 29 2.14 -19.04 0.84
C GLY A 29 1.61 -19.48 -0.53
N GLN A 30 0.45 -18.95 -0.93
CA GLN A 30 -0.19 -19.23 -2.21
C GLN A 30 0.20 -18.18 -3.26
N GLU A 31 0.13 -18.57 -4.53
CA GLU A 31 0.31 -17.64 -5.64
C GLU A 31 -0.76 -16.55 -5.62
N MET A 32 -0.31 -15.29 -5.73
CA MET A 32 -1.18 -14.11 -5.66
C MET A 32 -1.94 -13.89 -6.97
N TYR A 33 -1.36 -14.25 -8.13
CA TYR A 33 -1.89 -13.93 -9.46
C TYR A 33 -2.11 -12.43 -9.67
N ASP A 34 -1.23 -11.61 -9.11
CA ASP A 34 -1.24 -10.15 -9.20
C ASP A 34 -0.46 -9.63 -10.41
N ALA A 35 -0.09 -10.50 -11.36
CA ALA A 35 0.73 -10.18 -12.54
C ALA A 35 2.07 -9.47 -12.23
N GLY A 36 2.55 -9.54 -10.98
CA GLY A 36 3.77 -8.88 -10.53
C GLY A 36 3.59 -7.40 -10.13
N PHE A 37 2.36 -6.89 -9.99
CA PHE A 37 2.11 -5.50 -9.59
C PHE A 37 2.34 -5.23 -8.09
N ILE A 38 2.36 -6.25 -7.23
CA ILE A 38 2.53 -6.11 -5.78
C ILE A 38 3.96 -6.43 -5.37
N THR A 39 4.64 -5.45 -4.80
CA THR A 39 6.02 -5.59 -4.31
C THR A 39 6.03 -6.08 -2.85
N THR A 40 6.74 -7.16 -2.54
CA THR A 40 6.68 -7.85 -1.22
C THR A 40 7.95 -7.73 -0.36
N ASN A 41 9.07 -7.30 -0.96
CA ASN A 41 10.40 -7.30 -0.34
C ASN A 41 10.88 -5.90 0.09
N VAL A 42 9.96 -5.03 0.47
CA VAL A 42 10.26 -3.64 0.88
C VAL A 42 9.71 -3.37 2.28
N ASP A 43 10.55 -2.89 3.19
CA ASP A 43 10.13 -2.46 4.52
C ASP A 43 9.67 -0.99 4.49
N VAL A 44 8.36 -0.78 4.34
CA VAL A 44 7.78 0.58 4.28
C VAL A 44 7.80 1.32 5.62
N TYR A 45 8.19 0.64 6.70
CA TYR A 45 8.41 1.20 8.05
C TYR A 45 9.91 1.19 8.41
N GLY A 46 10.76 0.98 7.41
CA GLY A 46 12.20 0.86 7.52
C GLY A 46 12.91 2.21 7.51
N LYS A 47 14.16 2.18 7.06
CA LYS A 47 15.07 3.34 7.06
C LYS A 47 14.95 4.23 5.83
N GLN A 48 14.19 3.80 4.83
CA GLN A 48 13.95 4.56 3.60
C GLN A 48 12.80 5.54 3.80
N GLU A 49 12.90 6.72 3.19
CA GLU A 49 11.85 7.73 3.12
C GLU A 49 10.77 7.31 2.10
N PRO A 50 9.54 7.86 2.17
CA PRO A 50 8.44 7.44 1.31
C PRO A 50 8.72 7.52 -0.19
N TRP A 51 9.45 8.54 -0.65
CA TRP A 51 9.83 8.68 -2.05
C TRP A 51 10.85 7.63 -2.49
N GLU A 52 11.80 7.27 -1.63
CA GLU A 52 12.74 6.16 -1.89
C GLU A 52 11.99 4.82 -1.90
N ILE A 53 11.01 4.63 -1.02
CA ILE A 53 10.14 3.44 -1.01
C ILE A 53 9.35 3.35 -2.32
N TYR A 54 8.83 4.48 -2.79
CA TYR A 54 8.00 4.58 -4.00
C TYR A 54 8.73 4.07 -5.25
N GLU A 55 10.04 4.33 -5.35
CA GLU A 55 10.90 3.90 -6.47
C GLU A 55 11.03 2.36 -6.59
N HIS A 56 10.84 1.60 -5.50
CA HIS A 56 10.90 0.13 -5.55
C HIS A 56 9.62 -0.53 -6.08
N GLY A 57 8.53 0.22 -6.14
CA GLY A 57 7.23 -0.31 -6.52
C GLY A 57 7.04 -0.39 -8.03
N VAL A 58 6.25 -1.36 -8.47
CA VAL A 58 5.80 -1.43 -9.87
C VAL A 58 4.75 -0.35 -10.16
N PRO A 59 4.96 0.52 -11.17
CA PRO A 59 4.01 1.55 -11.53
C PRO A 59 2.62 1.03 -11.88
N CYS A 60 1.61 1.66 -11.26
CA CYS A 60 0.20 1.46 -11.54
C CYS A 60 -0.47 2.83 -11.73
N GLY A 61 -1.53 2.89 -12.52
CA GLY A 61 -2.15 4.17 -12.89
C GLY A 61 -1.41 4.83 -14.05
N ASP A 62 -1.66 6.13 -14.23
CA ASP A 62 -1.04 6.93 -15.27
C ASP A 62 -0.25 8.08 -14.62
N ASP A 63 0.94 8.38 -15.15
CA ASP A 63 1.76 9.47 -14.65
C ASP A 63 1.24 10.82 -15.21
N GLU A 64 0.58 10.83 -16.38
CA GLU A 64 0.08 12.07 -17.03
C GLU A 64 -1.07 12.73 -16.24
N ASP A 65 -1.91 11.93 -15.57
CA ASP A 65 -3.05 12.43 -14.80
C ASP A 65 -2.75 12.53 -13.28
N ASN A 66 -1.48 12.38 -12.88
CA ASN A 66 -1.04 12.30 -11.48
C ASN A 66 -1.78 11.22 -10.67
N SER A 67 -2.27 10.16 -11.32
CA SER A 67 -2.93 9.03 -10.67
C SER A 67 -1.97 7.87 -10.40
N SER A 68 -0.67 8.06 -10.56
CA SER A 68 0.36 7.06 -10.28
C SER A 68 0.31 6.58 -8.82
N TYR A 69 0.29 5.25 -8.62
CA TYR A 69 0.39 4.60 -7.32
C TYR A 69 1.18 3.30 -7.40
N ARG A 70 1.50 2.74 -6.23
CA ARG A 70 2.27 1.50 -6.06
C ARG A 70 1.63 0.63 -4.98
N TYR A 71 1.71 -0.69 -5.11
CA TYR A 71 1.25 -1.62 -4.09
C TYR A 71 2.42 -2.34 -3.43
N PHE A 72 2.39 -2.37 -2.09
CA PHE A 72 3.39 -3.04 -1.28
C PHE A 72 2.73 -3.96 -0.26
N ILE A 73 3.31 -5.14 -0.04
CA ILE A 73 3.07 -5.95 1.14
C ILE A 73 4.32 -5.87 2.02
N THR A 74 4.12 -5.49 3.27
CA THR A 74 5.19 -5.31 4.25
C THR A 74 4.83 -5.97 5.57
N LYS A 75 5.84 -6.40 6.31
CA LYS A 75 5.64 -6.85 7.69
C LYS A 75 5.29 -5.64 8.56
N LEU A 76 4.23 -5.77 9.35
CA LEU A 76 3.85 -4.74 10.29
C LEU A 76 4.86 -4.70 11.45
N LYS A 77 5.50 -3.55 11.67
CA LYS A 77 6.45 -3.37 12.77
C LYS A 77 5.71 -3.21 14.10
N LYS A 78 5.66 -4.26 14.90
CA LYS A 78 5.19 -4.17 16.29
C LYS A 78 6.25 -3.46 17.14
N LYS A 79 5.86 -2.40 17.86
CA LYS A 79 6.69 -1.88 18.96
C LYS A 79 6.36 -2.66 20.23
N SER A 80 7.38 -3.00 21.03
CA SER A 80 7.19 -3.54 22.37
C SER A 80 6.39 -2.56 23.22
N ASN A 81 5.28 -3.03 23.77
CA ASN A 81 4.36 -2.36 24.69
C ASN A 81 3.64 -1.11 24.12
N ALA A 82 2.50 -1.41 23.48
CA ALA A 82 1.24 -0.66 23.46
C ALA A 82 0.93 0.34 22.33
N ARG A 83 1.87 0.88 21.54
CA ARG A 83 1.48 1.71 20.37
C ARG A 83 2.43 1.60 19.18
N TYR A 84 1.85 1.40 17.99
CA TYR A 84 2.55 1.56 16.71
C TYR A 84 3.00 3.02 16.58
N HIS A 85 4.31 3.26 16.67
CA HIS A 85 4.90 4.52 16.21
C HIS A 85 5.56 4.22 14.87
N PRO A 86 4.89 4.50 13.74
CA PRO A 86 5.38 4.11 12.43
C PRO A 86 6.41 5.14 11.94
N SER A 87 7.50 5.29 12.69
CA SER A 87 8.67 6.01 12.20
C SER A 87 9.08 5.39 10.87
N VAL A 88 9.30 6.22 9.87
CA VAL A 88 9.73 5.82 8.54
C VAL A 88 10.83 6.77 8.12
N GLY A 89 11.85 6.22 7.48
CA GLY A 89 13.03 6.99 7.15
C GLY A 89 13.79 7.45 8.39
N ASN A 90 14.55 8.53 8.21
CA ASN A 90 15.26 9.23 9.28
C ASN A 90 14.50 10.49 9.73
N LYS A 91 13.52 10.96 8.95
CA LYS A 91 12.95 12.29 9.08
C LYS A 91 11.48 12.32 9.51
N GLY A 92 10.73 11.22 9.38
CA GLY A 92 9.28 11.28 9.54
C GLY A 92 8.60 10.10 10.20
N THR A 93 7.27 10.15 10.14
CA THR A 93 6.37 9.15 10.74
C THR A 93 5.08 9.11 9.92
N TRP A 94 4.52 7.93 9.74
CA TRP A 94 3.17 7.76 9.22
C TRP A 94 2.13 8.14 10.28
N LYS A 95 1.26 9.10 10.03
CA LYS A 95 0.17 9.46 10.94
C LYS A 95 -1.13 8.90 10.40
N GLN A 96 -1.88 8.20 11.24
CA GLN A 96 -3.22 7.75 10.88
C GLN A 96 -4.18 8.92 10.87
N ASP A 97 -4.87 9.12 9.75
CA ASP A 97 -5.82 10.23 9.61
C ASP A 97 -7.21 9.86 10.11
N ASN A 98 -7.60 8.58 9.96
CA ASN A 98 -8.94 8.10 10.28
C ASN A 98 -8.93 6.68 10.87
N LYS A 99 -9.95 6.38 11.68
CA LYS A 99 -10.20 5.00 12.16
C LYS A 99 -10.34 4.06 10.96
N GLY A 100 -9.72 2.88 11.05
CA GLY A 100 -9.81 1.87 10.01
C GLY A 100 -11.26 1.45 9.73
N LYS A 101 -11.60 1.31 8.45
CA LYS A 101 -12.91 0.84 7.97
C LYS A 101 -12.85 -0.67 7.75
N PRO A 102 -13.84 -1.46 8.19
CA PRO A 102 -13.89 -2.89 7.92
C PRO A 102 -14.07 -3.14 6.42
N VAL A 103 -13.47 -4.20 5.92
CA VAL A 103 -13.62 -4.66 4.54
C VAL A 103 -14.24 -6.05 4.60
N HIS A 104 -15.29 -6.23 3.80
CA HIS A 104 -16.08 -7.45 3.80
C HIS A 104 -15.93 -8.21 2.50
N TYR A 105 -15.94 -9.54 2.60
CA TYR A 105 -16.08 -10.43 1.47
C TYR A 105 -17.56 -10.77 1.28
N LYS A 106 -18.09 -10.58 0.06
CA LYS A 106 -19.44 -11.00 -0.31
C LYS A 106 -19.34 -12.31 -1.08
N ASN A 107 -19.79 -13.40 -0.46
CA ASN A 107 -19.88 -14.68 -1.15
C ASN A 107 -21.14 -14.67 -2.05
N MET A 108 -20.97 -14.75 -3.38
CA MET A 108 -22.07 -14.64 -4.36
C MET A 108 -23.15 -15.72 -4.22
N GLY A 109 -22.89 -16.81 -3.47
CA GLY A 109 -23.81 -17.93 -3.32
C GLY A 109 -24.77 -17.88 -2.12
N ASN A 110 -24.54 -17.00 -1.13
CA ASN A 110 -25.41 -16.94 0.05
C ASN A 110 -25.40 -15.53 0.66
N SER A 111 -26.42 -14.74 0.34
CA SER A 111 -26.58 -13.32 0.69
C SER A 111 -26.55 -13.01 2.20
N SER A 112 -26.54 -14.04 3.07
CA SER A 112 -26.62 -13.90 4.52
C SER A 112 -25.26 -13.93 5.26
N SER A 113 -24.14 -14.23 4.59
CA SER A 113 -22.81 -14.30 5.24
C SER A 113 -21.85 -13.23 4.75
N VAL A 114 -21.93 -12.04 5.36
CA VAL A 114 -20.92 -10.98 5.18
C VAL A 114 -19.78 -11.24 6.16
N VAL A 115 -18.65 -11.75 5.67
CA VAL A 115 -17.47 -12.01 6.52
C VAL A 115 -16.56 -10.78 6.49
N ASN A 116 -16.21 -10.25 7.67
CA ASN A 116 -15.14 -9.26 7.79
C ASN A 116 -13.79 -9.96 7.57
N ILE A 117 -13.06 -9.55 6.54
CA ILE A 117 -11.77 -10.14 6.15
C ILE A 117 -10.58 -9.23 6.45
N GLY A 118 -10.81 -8.01 6.94
CA GLY A 118 -9.75 -7.07 7.30
C GLY A 118 -10.22 -5.63 7.43
N SER A 119 -9.28 -4.70 7.43
CA SER A 119 -9.57 -3.27 7.54
C SER A 119 -8.67 -2.42 6.67
N LYS A 120 -9.20 -1.34 6.13
CA LYS A 120 -8.47 -0.31 5.39
C LYS A 120 -8.34 0.96 6.21
N THR A 121 -7.15 1.56 6.23
CA THR A 121 -6.91 2.87 6.85
C THR A 121 -5.98 3.69 5.98
N SER A 122 -6.11 5.01 6.07
CA SER A 122 -5.23 5.96 5.37
C SER A 122 -4.22 6.53 6.36
N LEU A 123 -2.96 6.59 5.93
CA LEU A 123 -1.85 7.18 6.67
C LEU A 123 -1.24 8.31 5.84
N CYS A 124 -0.93 9.44 6.47
CA CYS A 124 -0.17 10.53 5.89
C CYS A 124 1.26 10.55 6.45
N TYR A 125 2.27 10.64 5.59
CA TYR A 125 3.63 10.91 6.04
C TYR A 125 3.73 12.34 6.60
N LYS A 126 4.39 12.48 7.75
CA LYS A 126 4.72 13.78 8.35
C LYS A 126 6.22 13.83 8.65
N ASN A 127 6.92 14.75 7.98
CA ASN A 127 8.30 15.08 8.30
C ASN A 127 8.34 16.04 9.50
N LYS A 128 9.19 15.77 10.49
CA LYS A 128 9.33 16.60 11.69
C LYS A 128 10.11 17.89 11.45
N LYS A 129 10.79 18.04 10.30
CA LYS A 129 11.56 19.21 9.94
C LYS A 129 10.98 19.86 8.68
N PHE A 130 10.35 21.02 8.86
CA PHE A 130 9.99 21.92 7.75
C PHE A 130 11.29 22.57 7.27
N TYR A 131 11.79 22.18 6.10
CA TYR A 131 12.95 22.83 5.48
C TYR A 131 12.45 23.86 4.47
N PRO A 132 12.71 25.17 4.67
CA PRO A 132 12.30 26.22 3.72
C PRO A 132 12.96 26.12 2.33
N GLY A 133 13.87 25.17 2.10
CA GLY A 133 14.65 25.03 0.87
C GLY A 133 13.96 24.26 -0.26
N ASP A 134 12.91 23.48 0.03
CA ASP A 134 12.26 22.60 -0.95
C ASP A 134 11.26 23.34 -1.88
N GLN A 135 11.21 24.68 -1.80
CA GLN A 135 10.39 25.53 -2.68
C GLN A 135 11.07 25.89 -4.02
N LYS A 136 12.31 25.45 -4.23
CA LYS A 136 13.01 25.66 -5.50
C LYS A 136 13.02 24.37 -6.27
N ASP A 137 11.90 24.08 -6.93
CA ASP A 137 11.83 23.32 -8.19
C ASP A 137 10.35 23.36 -8.64
N GLY A 138 9.91 24.58 -8.91
CA GLY A 138 8.68 24.86 -9.64
C GLY A 138 9.06 25.77 -10.80
N HIS A 139 9.45 25.16 -11.92
CA HIS A 139 9.49 25.79 -13.24
C HIS A 139 8.70 24.93 -14.21
#